data_AF-A0AA41XS30-F1
#
_entry.id   AF-A0AA41XS30-F1
#
_cell.length_a   1.000
_cell.length_b   1.000
_cell.length_c   1.000
_cell.angle_alpha   90.00
_cell.angle_beta   90.00
_cell.angle_gamma   90.00
#
_symmetry.space_group_name_H-M   'P 1'
#
loop_
_entity.id
_entity.type
_entity.pdbx_description
1 polymer ?
#
loop_
_entity_poly.entity_id
_entity_poly.type
_entity_poly.pdbx_seq_one_letter_code
_entity_poly.pdbx_strand_id
1 'polypeptide(L)'
;MGSEDKRTPPDAAVLDASYYDRGHVNLDKITQLARGLSMRGAELWIPEQIILEWANHARGALTDFLQASKRLHRAGMFGVSLAARSWDIKEIADEIKRRCDSIEHVVVQPMRGESAIAGIRDQILGLGAGKGLPGARTGASDSSWVRDSLANAGNDPQRIVFVSRNAKDILATARELGHSEAIVEIWGRGDDEGLFEKYFPPTRPAAAQPTVGALSALRIIASTLQQNYAASIEADDRHGPPPEWIDVPDVAIGSVTDVWDRRDLDEMIDPYVEMEPQAKLIDVRNVEVNESTAEVTVSYTVRLLADLRVEGRVIDDDGNVLHAFVILRDQVLVVPYVARLVDGALCDVKQDDIAESHQGAVRFDDAYDAASWLYNDELSDWEHITVHPDREATDSTGAPTSFELHGPGRTERVTLSQMDTEELWRLEFEGSDAVITAYDDPGSRVWLGKGDSYDMYPPVELRSSYGHKWYVSNEPYTALAQVWAFLIGEEKPGAS
;
A
#
# COMPACT_ATOMS: atom_id res chain seq x y z
N MET A 1 -11.38 32.23 -32.43
CA MET A 1 -11.35 31.30 -31.28
C MET A 1 -12.12 30.08 -31.71
N GLY A 2 -11.40 29.02 -32.12
CA GLY A 2 -12.03 27.77 -32.53
C GLY A 2 -12.65 27.09 -31.31
N SER A 3 -13.84 26.53 -31.48
CA SER A 3 -14.41 25.62 -30.50
C SER A 3 -13.44 24.46 -30.32
N GLU A 4 -12.86 24.29 -29.14
CA GLU A 4 -12.28 23.02 -28.74
C GLU A 4 -13.41 21.98 -28.86
N ASP A 5 -13.27 21.08 -29.83
CA ASP A 5 -14.11 19.91 -29.95
C ASP A 5 -14.01 19.16 -28.61
N LYS A 6 -15.10 19.15 -27.84
CA LYS A 6 -15.20 18.36 -26.61
C LYS A 6 -15.16 16.89 -27.00
N ARG A 7 -13.95 16.33 -27.02
CA ARG A 7 -13.71 14.92 -27.27
C ARG A 7 -14.45 14.10 -26.22
N THR A 8 -15.20 13.08 -26.66
CA THR A 8 -15.86 12.16 -25.74
C THR A 8 -14.79 11.36 -25.01
N PRO A 9 -14.86 11.21 -23.67
CA PRO A 9 -13.90 10.40 -22.93
C PRO A 9 -13.94 8.94 -23.42
N PRO A 10 -12.80 8.22 -23.39
CA PRO A 10 -12.76 6.80 -23.71
C PRO A 10 -13.60 5.98 -22.72
N ASP A 11 -14.15 4.87 -23.19
CA ASP A 11 -14.97 3.96 -22.39
C ASP A 11 -14.13 3.07 -21.48
N ALA A 12 -12.87 2.80 -21.86
CA ALA A 12 -12.01 1.91 -21.10
C ALA A 12 -10.52 2.21 -21.26
N ALA A 13 -9.76 1.83 -20.23
CA ALA A 13 -8.31 1.68 -20.29
C ALA A 13 -7.95 0.20 -20.49
N VAL A 14 -7.03 -0.11 -21.38
CA VAL A 14 -6.61 -1.49 -21.71
C VAL A 14 -5.21 -1.72 -21.17
N LEU A 15 -5.10 -2.63 -20.20
CA LEU A 15 -3.85 -2.87 -19.49
C LEU A 15 -2.96 -3.86 -20.23
N ASP A 16 -1.70 -3.48 -20.40
CA ASP A 16 -0.61 -4.35 -20.87
C ASP A 16 0.25 -4.84 -19.68
N ALA A 17 0.77 -6.07 -19.78
CA ALA A 17 1.68 -6.65 -18.80
C ALA A 17 2.89 -5.75 -18.54
N SER A 18 3.39 -5.08 -19.59
CA SER A 18 4.60 -4.25 -19.51
C SER A 18 4.48 -3.02 -18.60
N TYR A 19 3.25 -2.61 -18.26
CA TYR A 19 3.01 -1.35 -17.56
C TYR A 19 3.41 -1.39 -16.08
N TYR A 20 3.06 -2.43 -15.35
CA TYR A 20 3.40 -2.60 -13.93
C TYR A 20 4.62 -3.50 -13.70
N ASP A 21 5.40 -3.18 -12.67
CA ASP A 21 6.35 -4.06 -11.97
C ASP A 21 7.15 -5.03 -12.86
N ARG A 22 7.66 -4.54 -14.00
CA ARG A 22 8.47 -5.31 -14.96
C ARG A 22 7.75 -6.56 -15.52
N GLY A 23 6.44 -6.52 -15.67
CA GLY A 23 5.66 -7.67 -16.19
C GLY A 23 5.07 -8.56 -15.11
N HIS A 24 5.19 -8.22 -13.83
CA HIS A 24 4.58 -8.96 -12.73
C HIS A 24 3.16 -8.43 -12.44
N VAL A 25 2.25 -9.36 -12.11
CA VAL A 25 0.90 -9.00 -11.66
C VAL A 25 0.95 -8.35 -10.28
N ASN A 26 0.25 -7.24 -10.12
CA ASN A 26 0.07 -6.54 -8.85
C ASN A 26 -1.42 -6.19 -8.69
N LEU A 27 -2.13 -6.93 -7.84
CA LEU A 27 -3.58 -6.81 -7.72
C LEU A 27 -4.01 -5.50 -7.04
N ASP A 28 -3.18 -4.95 -6.15
CA ASP A 28 -3.48 -3.71 -5.43
C ASP A 28 -3.46 -2.53 -6.41
N LYS A 29 -2.42 -2.47 -7.26
CA LYS A 29 -2.32 -1.45 -8.32
C LYS A 29 -3.44 -1.57 -9.35
N ILE A 30 -3.82 -2.80 -9.73
CA ILE A 30 -4.96 -3.05 -10.63
C ILE A 30 -6.25 -2.55 -9.99
N THR A 31 -6.47 -2.85 -8.71
CA THR A 31 -7.67 -2.42 -7.96
C THR A 31 -7.73 -0.91 -7.84
N GLN A 32 -6.62 -0.25 -7.51
CA GLN A 32 -6.53 1.21 -7.42
C GLN A 32 -6.84 1.87 -8.76
N LEU A 33 -6.27 1.36 -9.87
CA LEU A 33 -6.54 1.89 -11.20
C LEU A 33 -8.01 1.69 -11.61
N ALA A 34 -8.58 0.52 -11.36
CA ALA A 34 -9.98 0.22 -11.65
C ALA A 34 -10.95 1.14 -10.87
N ARG A 35 -10.68 1.38 -9.58
CA ARG A 35 -11.43 2.34 -8.75
C ARG A 35 -11.30 3.78 -9.30
N GLY A 36 -10.10 4.17 -9.71
CA GLY A 36 -9.90 5.48 -10.33
C GLY A 36 -10.74 5.68 -11.59
N LEU A 37 -10.77 4.66 -12.46
CA LEU A 37 -11.49 4.68 -13.74
C LEU A 37 -13.00 4.63 -13.54
N SER A 38 -13.48 3.86 -12.55
CA SER A 38 -14.90 3.73 -12.25
C SER A 38 -15.53 5.06 -11.83
N MET A 39 -14.82 5.86 -11.03
CA MET A 39 -15.22 7.23 -10.67
C MET A 39 -15.39 8.15 -11.89
N ARG A 40 -14.76 7.79 -13.02
CA ARG A 40 -14.82 8.52 -14.29
C ARG A 40 -15.74 7.84 -15.31
N GLY A 41 -16.45 6.79 -14.92
CA GLY A 41 -17.37 6.05 -15.79
C GLY A 41 -16.67 5.21 -16.87
N ALA A 42 -15.41 4.84 -16.65
CA ALA A 42 -14.63 3.98 -17.52
C ALA A 42 -14.30 2.64 -16.85
N GLU A 43 -14.06 1.61 -17.66
CA GLU A 43 -13.67 0.28 -17.19
C GLU A 43 -12.16 0.05 -17.35
N LEU A 44 -11.62 -0.88 -16.54
CA LEU A 44 -10.29 -1.43 -16.78
C LEU A 44 -10.41 -2.76 -17.53
N TRP A 45 -9.95 -2.79 -18.77
CA TRP A 45 -9.94 -3.99 -19.60
C TRP A 45 -8.59 -4.69 -19.50
N ILE A 46 -8.62 -5.99 -19.20
CA ILE A 46 -7.42 -6.84 -19.14
C ILE A 46 -7.56 -7.95 -20.18
N PRO A 47 -6.81 -7.93 -21.28
CA PRO A 47 -6.84 -9.03 -22.25
C PRO A 47 -6.36 -10.34 -21.63
N GLU A 48 -7.01 -11.46 -21.98
CA GLU A 48 -6.65 -12.79 -21.47
C GLU A 48 -5.19 -13.17 -21.78
N GLN A 49 -4.63 -12.69 -22.89
CA GLN A 49 -3.21 -12.84 -23.22
C GLN A 49 -2.28 -12.28 -22.13
N ILE A 50 -2.66 -11.18 -21.50
CA ILE A 50 -1.91 -10.54 -20.40
C ILE A 50 -1.97 -11.40 -19.13
N ILE A 51 -3.12 -12.02 -18.85
CA ILE A 51 -3.25 -13.00 -17.77
C ILE A 51 -2.30 -14.19 -17.98
N LEU A 52 -2.21 -14.70 -19.21
CA LEU A 52 -1.30 -15.80 -19.55
C LEU A 52 0.18 -15.40 -19.42
N GLU A 53 0.52 -14.15 -19.76
CA GLU A 53 1.86 -13.61 -19.59
C GLU A 53 2.23 -13.48 -18.10
N TRP A 54 1.34 -12.91 -17.28
CA TRP A 54 1.51 -12.85 -15.83
C TRP A 54 1.64 -14.24 -15.20
N ALA A 55 0.85 -15.21 -15.65
CA ALA A 55 0.96 -16.59 -15.17
C ALA A 55 2.33 -17.20 -15.49
N ASN A 56 2.91 -16.88 -16.66
CA ASN A 56 4.27 -17.32 -16.99
C ASN A 56 5.32 -16.68 -16.10
N HIS A 57 5.21 -15.38 -15.81
CA HIS A 57 6.10 -14.68 -14.88
C HIS A 57 5.98 -15.23 -13.45
N ALA A 58 4.76 -15.43 -12.95
CA ALA A 58 4.48 -16.00 -11.63
C ALA A 58 5.02 -17.44 -11.50
N ARG A 59 4.91 -18.26 -12.54
CA ARG A 59 5.51 -19.60 -12.56
C ARG A 59 7.04 -19.56 -12.47
N GLY A 60 7.67 -18.58 -13.12
CA GLY A 60 9.11 -18.32 -13.00
C GLY A 60 9.50 -18.05 -11.55
N ALA A 61 8.83 -17.08 -10.91
CA ALA A 61 9.04 -16.73 -9.51
C ALA A 61 8.79 -17.92 -8.56
N LEU A 62 7.71 -18.69 -8.76
CA LEU A 62 7.42 -19.89 -7.98
C LEU A 62 8.52 -20.95 -8.15
N THR A 63 9.05 -21.13 -9.35
CA THR A 63 10.15 -22.07 -9.62
C THR A 63 11.42 -21.65 -8.89
N ASP A 64 11.77 -20.37 -8.93
CA ASP A 64 12.95 -19.82 -8.25
C ASP A 64 12.82 -19.94 -6.73
N PHE A 65 11.63 -19.62 -6.18
CA PHE A 65 11.30 -19.83 -4.79
C PHE A 65 11.45 -21.31 -4.37
N LEU A 66 10.87 -22.23 -5.15
CA LEU A 66 10.98 -23.68 -4.89
C LEU A 66 12.43 -24.17 -4.94
N GLN A 67 13.26 -23.62 -5.82
CA GLN A 67 14.68 -23.96 -5.87
C GLN A 67 15.44 -23.40 -4.67
N ALA A 68 15.17 -22.15 -4.28
CA ALA A 68 15.78 -21.53 -3.10
C ALA A 68 15.39 -22.32 -1.83
N SER A 69 14.12 -22.64 -1.66
CA SER A 69 13.61 -23.47 -0.56
C SER A 69 14.30 -24.83 -0.49
N LYS A 70 14.48 -25.52 -1.63
CA LYS A 70 15.25 -26.78 -1.69
C LYS A 70 16.71 -26.63 -1.25
N ARG A 71 17.36 -25.51 -1.59
CA ARG A 71 18.75 -25.24 -1.16
C ARG A 71 18.81 -24.98 0.35
N LEU A 72 17.87 -24.21 0.89
CA LEU A 72 17.78 -23.93 2.33
C LEU A 72 17.49 -25.19 3.15
N HIS A 73 16.59 -26.05 2.67
CA HIS A 73 16.35 -27.36 3.29
C HIS A 73 17.61 -28.24 3.28
N ARG A 74 18.35 -28.29 2.16
CA ARG A 74 19.63 -29.03 2.10
C ARG A 74 20.70 -28.45 3.03
N ALA A 75 20.65 -27.14 3.29
CA ALA A 75 21.53 -26.47 4.24
C ALA A 75 21.10 -26.69 5.71
N GLY A 76 19.99 -27.40 5.97
CA GLY A 76 19.50 -27.68 7.32
C GLY A 76 18.74 -26.53 7.97
N MET A 77 18.43 -25.47 7.22
CA MET A 77 17.75 -24.27 7.74
C MET A 77 16.26 -24.49 8.05
N PHE A 78 15.64 -25.53 7.47
CA PHE A 78 14.24 -25.91 7.71
C PHE A 78 14.09 -27.43 7.88
N GLY A 79 13.30 -27.86 8.87
CA GLY A 79 13.05 -29.27 9.17
C GLY A 79 12.07 -29.97 8.22
N VAL A 80 11.34 -29.21 7.40
CA VAL A 80 10.40 -29.73 6.39
C VAL A 80 10.66 -29.01 5.08
N SER A 81 10.83 -29.75 3.99
CA SER A 81 10.84 -29.14 2.66
C SER A 81 9.46 -28.54 2.42
N LEU A 82 9.38 -27.24 2.13
CA LEU A 82 8.15 -26.62 1.62
C LEU A 82 7.81 -27.29 0.29
N ALA A 83 7.08 -28.40 0.36
CA ALA A 83 6.49 -29.05 -0.79
C ALA A 83 5.29 -28.19 -1.19
N ALA A 84 5.56 -27.00 -1.75
CA ALA A 84 4.49 -26.26 -2.39
C ALA A 84 3.96 -27.17 -3.51
N ARG A 85 2.64 -27.34 -3.54
CA ARG A 85 1.93 -27.92 -4.68
C ARG A 85 2.56 -27.34 -5.95
N SER A 86 2.94 -28.16 -6.93
CA SER A 86 3.35 -27.61 -8.22
C SER A 86 2.11 -27.10 -8.92
N TRP A 87 1.95 -25.79 -9.02
CA TRP A 87 0.87 -25.21 -9.81
C TRP A 87 1.28 -25.27 -11.28
N ASP A 88 0.41 -25.84 -12.13
CA ASP A 88 0.54 -25.69 -13.58
C ASP A 88 0.32 -24.23 -13.98
N ILE A 89 0.93 -23.78 -15.08
CA ILE A 89 0.76 -22.43 -15.61
C ILE A 89 -0.72 -22.09 -15.86
N LYS A 90 -1.52 -23.11 -16.23
CA LYS A 90 -2.97 -22.96 -16.40
C LYS A 90 -3.68 -22.70 -15.08
N GLU A 91 -3.33 -23.45 -14.02
CA GLU A 91 -3.91 -23.23 -12.70
C GLU A 91 -3.56 -21.83 -12.16
N ILE A 92 -2.34 -21.36 -12.42
CA ILE A 92 -1.92 -19.99 -12.08
C ILE A 92 -2.73 -18.97 -12.88
N ALA A 93 -2.89 -19.16 -14.19
CA ALA A 93 -3.68 -18.28 -15.03
C ALA A 93 -5.14 -18.22 -14.61
N ASP A 94 -5.75 -19.37 -14.31
CA ASP A 94 -7.14 -19.47 -13.84
C ASP A 94 -7.33 -18.73 -12.51
N GLU A 95 -6.38 -18.85 -11.58
CA GLU A 95 -6.43 -18.16 -10.30
C GLU A 95 -6.22 -16.64 -10.44
N ILE A 96 -5.26 -16.19 -11.27
CA ILE A 96 -5.07 -14.77 -11.56
C ILE A 96 -6.34 -14.21 -12.22
N LYS A 97 -6.89 -14.90 -13.22
CA LYS A 97 -8.14 -14.53 -13.87
C LYS A 97 -9.28 -14.39 -12.86
N ARG A 98 -9.46 -15.39 -11.99
CA ARG A 98 -10.49 -15.39 -10.94
C ARG A 98 -10.36 -14.19 -10.01
N ARG A 99 -9.14 -13.82 -9.65
CA ARG A 99 -8.88 -12.62 -8.81
C ARG A 99 -9.18 -11.34 -9.57
N CYS A 100 -8.76 -11.21 -10.83
CA CYS A 100 -9.11 -10.06 -11.66
C CYS A 100 -10.63 -9.93 -11.85
N ASP A 101 -11.33 -11.03 -12.11
CA ASP A 101 -12.80 -11.08 -12.26
C ASP A 101 -13.54 -10.69 -10.97
N SER A 102 -12.89 -10.76 -9.80
CA SER A 102 -13.49 -10.35 -8.52
C SER A 102 -13.32 -8.86 -8.21
N ILE A 103 -12.52 -8.12 -8.99
CA ILE A 103 -12.32 -6.69 -8.80
C ILE A 103 -13.44 -5.95 -9.56
N GLU A 104 -14.16 -5.08 -8.86
CA GLU A 104 -15.21 -4.26 -9.47
C GLU A 104 -14.62 -3.37 -10.58
N HIS A 105 -15.35 -3.18 -11.68
CA HIS A 105 -14.94 -2.40 -12.85
C HIS A 105 -13.73 -2.94 -13.63
N VAL A 106 -13.28 -4.16 -13.34
CA VAL A 106 -12.34 -4.90 -14.19
C VAL A 106 -13.11 -5.83 -15.13
N VAL A 107 -12.73 -5.83 -16.41
CA VAL A 107 -13.26 -6.75 -17.42
C VAL A 107 -12.11 -7.52 -18.05
N VAL A 108 -12.05 -8.82 -17.75
CA VAL A 108 -11.11 -9.72 -18.45
C VAL A 108 -11.66 -10.02 -19.85
N GLN A 109 -10.97 -9.57 -20.88
CA GLN A 109 -11.40 -9.72 -22.27
C GLN A 109 -10.98 -11.10 -22.79
N PRO A 110 -11.92 -11.91 -23.31
CA PRO A 110 -11.59 -13.23 -23.81
C PRO A 110 -10.75 -13.13 -25.08
N MET A 111 -9.77 -14.02 -25.21
CA MET A 111 -8.95 -14.12 -26.41
C MET A 111 -9.79 -14.62 -27.59
N ARG A 112 -9.90 -13.84 -28.67
CA ARG A 112 -10.68 -14.26 -29.86
C ARG A 112 -9.80 -15.07 -30.81
N GLY A 113 -10.34 -16.19 -31.30
CA GLY A 113 -9.61 -17.07 -32.22
C GLY A 113 -9.13 -16.37 -33.49
N GLU A 114 -9.91 -15.43 -34.02
CA GLU A 114 -9.54 -14.66 -35.21
C GLU A 114 -8.34 -13.74 -34.97
N SER A 115 -8.32 -13.03 -33.83
CA SER A 115 -7.20 -12.18 -33.41
C SER A 115 -5.94 -12.98 -33.14
N ALA A 116 -6.06 -14.15 -32.51
CA ALA A 116 -4.94 -15.05 -32.29
C ALA A 116 -4.33 -15.55 -33.62
N ILE A 117 -5.18 -15.96 -34.57
CA ILE A 117 -4.74 -16.37 -35.92
C ILE A 117 -4.04 -15.21 -36.63
N ALA A 118 -4.60 -14.00 -36.54
CA ALA A 118 -4.01 -12.81 -37.14
C ALA A 118 -2.66 -12.46 -36.52
N GLY A 119 -2.53 -12.50 -35.19
CA GLY A 119 -1.25 -12.29 -34.51
C GLY A 119 -0.16 -13.30 -34.91
N ILE A 120 -0.53 -14.58 -35.05
CA ILE A 120 0.39 -15.61 -35.57
C ILE A 120 0.81 -15.30 -37.01
N ARG A 121 -0.12 -14.87 -37.87
CA ARG A 121 0.21 -14.47 -39.25
C ARG A 121 1.14 -13.27 -39.28
N ASP A 122 0.92 -12.27 -38.44
CA ASP A 122 1.77 -11.09 -38.31
C ASP A 122 3.21 -11.49 -37.95
N GLN A 123 3.36 -12.39 -36.97
CA GLN A 123 4.68 -12.93 -36.60
C GLN A 123 5.34 -13.73 -37.73
N ILE A 124 4.59 -14.57 -38.46
CA ILE A 124 5.12 -15.38 -39.56
C ILE A 124 5.55 -14.48 -40.74
N LEU A 125 4.73 -13.50 -41.08
CA LEU A 125 4.90 -12.64 -42.25
C LEU A 125 5.74 -11.39 -41.98
N GLY A 126 6.01 -11.06 -40.72
CA GLY A 126 6.74 -9.85 -40.32
C GLY A 126 5.90 -8.57 -40.46
N LEU A 127 4.59 -8.67 -40.22
CA LEU A 127 3.62 -7.57 -40.29
C LEU A 127 3.26 -7.09 -38.87
N GLY A 128 2.68 -5.90 -38.73
CA GLY A 128 2.27 -5.35 -37.43
C GLY A 128 3.37 -5.43 -36.35
N ALA A 129 2.99 -5.87 -35.13
CA ALA A 129 3.91 -6.16 -34.04
C ALA A 129 4.93 -7.29 -34.35
N GLY A 130 4.69 -8.11 -35.39
CA GLY A 130 5.60 -9.15 -35.87
C GLY A 130 6.85 -8.62 -36.58
N LYS A 131 6.96 -7.30 -36.81
CA LYS A 131 8.08 -6.65 -37.51
C LYS A 131 9.30 -6.48 -36.57
N GLY A 132 9.93 -7.62 -36.22
CA GLY A 132 11.11 -7.70 -35.36
C GLY A 132 12.48 -7.52 -36.07
N LEU A 133 13.55 -7.54 -35.28
CA LEU A 133 14.95 -7.55 -35.76
C LEU A 133 15.25 -8.83 -36.58
N PRO A 134 16.23 -8.80 -37.51
CA PRO A 134 16.62 -10.01 -38.25
C PRO A 134 17.01 -11.14 -37.30
N GLY A 135 16.23 -12.23 -37.27
CA GLY A 135 16.50 -13.43 -36.47
C GLY A 135 15.58 -13.67 -35.26
N ALA A 136 14.75 -12.69 -34.86
CA ALA A 136 13.74 -12.88 -33.82
C ALA A 136 12.37 -12.40 -34.33
N ARG A 137 11.45 -13.34 -34.57
CA ARG A 137 10.06 -13.05 -34.93
C ARG A 137 9.20 -13.30 -33.70
N THR A 138 8.98 -12.24 -32.93
CA THR A 138 8.09 -12.17 -31.75
C THR A 138 6.96 -11.18 -32.05
N GLY A 139 5.92 -11.13 -31.21
CA GLY A 139 4.83 -10.14 -31.34
C GLY A 139 3.46 -10.70 -31.74
N ALA A 140 3.28 -12.03 -31.82
CA ALA A 140 1.95 -12.60 -32.02
C ALA A 140 1.00 -12.28 -30.86
N SER A 141 1.48 -12.36 -29.61
CA SER A 141 0.72 -11.96 -28.42
C SER A 141 0.33 -10.49 -28.51
N ASP A 142 1.33 -9.62 -28.75
CA ASP A 142 1.16 -8.16 -28.86
C ASP A 142 0.15 -7.74 -29.93
N SER A 143 0.22 -8.37 -31.11
CA SER A 143 -0.76 -8.13 -32.16
C SER A 143 -2.16 -8.64 -31.77
N SER A 144 -2.25 -9.81 -31.14
CA SER A 144 -3.54 -10.44 -30.83
C SER A 144 -4.34 -9.67 -29.78
N TRP A 145 -3.71 -9.20 -28.71
CA TRP A 145 -4.43 -8.51 -27.63
C TRP A 145 -4.88 -7.11 -28.07
N VAL A 146 -4.09 -6.41 -28.89
CA VAL A 146 -4.48 -5.12 -29.48
C VAL A 146 -5.70 -5.29 -30.40
N ARG A 147 -5.72 -6.36 -31.21
CA ARG A 147 -6.87 -6.70 -32.06
C ARG A 147 -8.12 -7.02 -31.25
N ASP A 148 -7.99 -7.80 -30.18
CA ASP A 148 -9.12 -8.12 -29.28
C ASP A 148 -9.68 -6.86 -28.61
N SER A 149 -8.80 -5.99 -28.15
CA SER A 149 -9.16 -4.72 -27.50
C SER A 149 -9.91 -3.79 -28.43
N LEU A 150 -9.40 -3.60 -29.66
CA LEU A 150 -10.07 -2.81 -30.69
C LEU A 150 -11.39 -3.43 -31.12
N ALA A 151 -11.44 -4.75 -31.30
CA ALA A 151 -12.66 -5.44 -31.67
C ALA A 151 -13.71 -5.42 -30.55
N ASN A 152 -13.30 -5.26 -29.27
CA ASN A 152 -14.20 -5.00 -28.16
C ASN A 152 -14.70 -3.55 -28.14
N ALA A 153 -13.87 -2.60 -28.54
CA ALA A 153 -14.23 -1.19 -28.72
C ALA A 153 -15.10 -0.92 -29.97
N GLY A 154 -15.51 -1.93 -30.73
CA GLY A 154 -16.25 -1.76 -31.98
C GLY A 154 -15.38 -1.29 -33.15
N ASN A 155 -14.09 -1.60 -33.12
CA ASN A 155 -13.04 -1.12 -34.03
C ASN A 155 -12.88 0.40 -34.05
N ASP A 156 -13.16 1.07 -32.92
CA ASP A 156 -12.93 2.49 -32.74
C ASP A 156 -11.80 2.72 -31.72
N PRO A 157 -10.58 3.09 -32.16
CA PRO A 157 -9.46 3.37 -31.27
C PRO A 157 -9.71 4.52 -30.29
N GLN A 158 -10.64 5.44 -30.58
CA GLN A 158 -10.88 6.59 -29.70
C GLN A 158 -11.69 6.23 -28.46
N ARG A 159 -12.35 5.06 -28.44
CA ARG A 159 -13.13 4.55 -27.31
C ARG A 159 -12.27 3.88 -26.24
N ILE A 160 -10.97 3.69 -26.49
CA ILE A 160 -10.06 3.05 -25.54
C ILE A 160 -8.73 3.78 -25.45
N VAL A 161 -8.04 3.58 -24.32
CA VAL A 161 -6.65 4.01 -24.14
C VAL A 161 -5.80 2.82 -23.79
N PHE A 162 -4.70 2.63 -24.49
CA PHE A 162 -3.75 1.55 -24.19
C PHE A 162 -2.80 1.97 -23.07
N VAL A 163 -2.78 1.23 -21.97
CA VAL A 163 -1.92 1.45 -20.81
C VAL A 163 -0.71 0.52 -20.94
N SER A 164 0.37 1.03 -21.53
CA SER A 164 1.48 0.19 -21.98
C SER A 164 2.79 0.96 -22.09
N ARG A 165 3.91 0.27 -21.84
CA ARG A 165 5.26 0.79 -22.15
C ARG A 165 5.70 0.50 -23.58
N ASN A 166 4.94 -0.31 -24.33
CA ASN A 166 5.28 -0.77 -25.67
C ASN A 166 4.41 -0.11 -26.76
N ALA A 167 4.51 1.21 -26.87
CA ALA A 167 3.75 1.96 -27.87
C ALA A 167 3.99 1.51 -29.32
N LYS A 168 5.21 1.03 -29.61
CA LYS A 168 5.61 0.64 -30.97
C LYS A 168 4.75 -0.48 -31.54
N ASP A 169 4.49 -1.52 -30.76
CA ASP A 169 3.79 -2.71 -31.23
C ASP A 169 2.27 -2.50 -31.32
N ILE A 170 1.73 -1.66 -30.42
CA ILE A 170 0.35 -1.17 -30.49
C ILE A 170 0.12 -0.38 -31.78
N LEU A 171 0.96 0.63 -32.04
CA LEU A 171 0.82 1.47 -33.23
C LEU A 171 1.03 0.69 -34.52
N ALA A 172 1.98 -0.25 -34.54
CA ALA A 172 2.21 -1.12 -35.69
C ALA A 172 0.99 -1.99 -36.01
N THR A 173 0.35 -2.56 -34.98
CA THR A 173 -0.84 -3.39 -35.13
C THR A 173 -2.07 -2.56 -35.52
N ALA A 174 -2.26 -1.39 -34.91
CA ALA A 174 -3.34 -0.47 -35.27
C ALA A 174 -3.23 0.01 -36.73
N ARG A 175 -2.02 0.29 -37.21
CA ARG A 175 -1.76 0.63 -38.61
C ARG A 175 -2.11 -0.51 -39.56
N GLU A 176 -1.78 -1.74 -39.21
CA GLU A 176 -2.14 -2.93 -40.00
C GLU A 176 -3.66 -3.11 -40.10
N LEU A 177 -4.40 -2.71 -39.06
CA LEU A 177 -5.86 -2.67 -39.04
C LEU A 177 -6.47 -1.48 -39.81
N GLY A 178 -5.64 -0.60 -40.38
CA GLY A 178 -6.08 0.57 -41.14
C GLY A 178 -6.40 1.80 -40.29
N HIS A 179 -6.04 1.81 -39.01
CA HIS A 179 -6.19 2.99 -38.15
C HIS A 179 -5.00 3.94 -38.27
N SER A 180 -5.28 5.25 -38.21
CA SER A 180 -4.24 6.27 -38.12
C SER A 180 -3.60 6.25 -36.74
N GLU A 181 -2.27 6.37 -36.67
CA GLU A 181 -1.56 6.47 -35.39
C GLU A 181 -2.01 7.70 -34.57
N ALA A 182 -2.51 8.75 -35.24
CA ALA A 182 -2.97 9.98 -34.58
C ALA A 182 -4.26 9.83 -33.76
N ILE A 183 -5.01 8.73 -33.94
CA ILE A 183 -6.26 8.47 -33.20
C ILE A 183 -6.10 7.39 -32.12
N VAL A 184 -4.93 6.76 -32.06
CA VAL A 184 -4.61 5.71 -31.09
C VAL A 184 -4.01 6.36 -29.86
N GLU A 185 -4.71 6.28 -28.74
CA GLU A 185 -4.24 6.85 -27.49
C GLU A 185 -3.46 5.82 -26.68
N ILE A 186 -2.29 6.23 -26.19
CA ILE A 186 -1.39 5.40 -25.41
C ILE A 186 -0.99 6.16 -24.15
N TRP A 187 -1.31 5.57 -23.01
CA TRP A 187 -0.81 5.96 -21.70
C TRP A 187 0.51 5.23 -21.44
N GLY A 188 1.61 5.95 -21.70
CA GLY A 188 2.99 5.49 -21.50
C GLY A 188 3.68 6.12 -20.28
N ARG A 189 5.02 6.08 -20.24
CA ARG A 189 5.81 6.57 -19.09
C ARG A 189 5.75 8.10 -18.94
N GLY A 190 5.31 8.59 -17.79
CA GLY A 190 5.20 10.01 -17.43
C GLY A 190 4.38 10.19 -16.14
N ASP A 191 4.30 11.42 -15.62
CA ASP A 191 3.48 11.81 -14.47
C ASP A 191 2.06 11.25 -14.58
N ASP A 192 1.77 10.18 -13.81
CA ASP A 192 0.56 9.37 -13.95
C ASP A 192 -0.70 10.20 -13.64
N GLU A 193 -0.60 11.22 -12.77
CA GLU A 193 -1.71 12.12 -12.45
C GLU A 193 -2.15 12.93 -13.69
N GLY A 194 -1.20 13.56 -14.39
CA GLY A 194 -1.51 14.39 -15.56
C GLY A 194 -2.03 13.60 -16.77
N LEU A 195 -1.59 12.35 -16.95
CA LEU A 195 -2.09 11.49 -18.03
C LEU A 195 -3.47 10.91 -17.71
N PHE A 196 -3.73 10.60 -16.45
CA PHE A 196 -5.03 10.10 -16.02
C PHE A 196 -6.13 11.14 -16.22
N GLU A 197 -5.89 12.39 -15.79
CA GLU A 197 -6.80 13.51 -16.02
C GLU A 197 -6.99 13.85 -17.50
N LYS A 198 -5.92 13.74 -18.31
CA LYS A 198 -5.97 13.99 -19.75
C LYS A 198 -6.93 13.04 -20.46
N TYR A 199 -6.85 11.75 -20.17
CA TYR A 199 -7.59 10.72 -20.90
C TYR A 199 -8.98 10.47 -20.32
N PHE A 200 -9.08 10.47 -18.99
CA PHE A 200 -10.32 10.26 -18.29
C PHE A 200 -10.60 11.51 -17.45
N PRO A 201 -10.94 12.64 -18.11
CA PRO A 201 -11.35 13.82 -17.39
C PRO A 201 -12.60 13.49 -16.56
N PRO A 202 -12.80 14.12 -15.40
CA PRO A 202 -13.97 13.88 -14.57
C PRO A 202 -15.26 13.98 -15.39
N THR A 203 -16.04 12.90 -15.46
CA THR A 203 -17.28 12.81 -16.26
C THR A 203 -18.44 13.59 -15.63
N ARG A 204 -18.29 14.03 -14.38
CA ARG A 204 -19.21 14.98 -13.78
C ARG A 204 -18.88 16.39 -14.28
N PRO A 205 -19.86 17.24 -14.65
CA PRO A 205 -19.63 18.67 -14.52
C PRO A 205 -19.13 18.84 -13.09
N ALA A 206 -17.96 19.46 -12.90
CA ALA A 206 -17.33 19.64 -11.59
C ALA A 206 -18.46 19.79 -10.59
N ALA A 207 -18.69 18.74 -9.77
CA ALA A 207 -19.48 18.95 -8.57
C ALA A 207 -18.82 20.19 -7.99
N ALA A 208 -19.61 21.25 -7.77
CA ALA A 208 -19.11 22.51 -7.24
C ALA A 208 -18.02 22.12 -6.24
N GLN A 209 -16.77 22.58 -6.46
CA GLN A 209 -15.63 22.11 -5.68
C GLN A 209 -16.12 21.94 -4.25
N PRO A 210 -15.98 20.72 -3.67
CA PRO A 210 -16.65 20.46 -2.44
C PRO A 210 -16.33 21.61 -1.50
N THR A 211 -17.35 22.21 -0.92
CA THR A 211 -17.22 23.42 -0.09
C THR A 211 -16.17 23.21 1.00
N VAL A 212 -15.91 21.94 1.32
CA VAL A 212 -14.79 21.46 2.13
C VAL A 212 -13.82 20.64 1.26
N GLY A 213 -12.58 21.11 1.11
CA GLY A 213 -11.52 20.35 0.45
C GLY A 213 -10.96 19.23 1.35
N ALA A 214 -10.23 18.27 0.77
CA ALA A 214 -9.63 17.13 1.48
C ALA A 214 -8.79 17.55 2.70
N LEU A 215 -7.94 18.58 2.55
CA LEU A 215 -7.16 19.12 3.67
C LEU A 215 -8.03 19.70 4.80
N SER A 216 -9.14 20.37 4.45
CA SER A 216 -10.08 20.88 5.45
C SER A 216 -10.80 19.74 6.16
N ALA A 217 -11.20 18.70 5.44
CA ALA A 217 -11.77 17.48 6.02
C ALA A 217 -10.76 16.78 6.94
N LEU A 218 -9.50 16.59 6.51
CA LEU A 218 -8.42 16.03 7.32
C LEU A 218 -8.28 16.77 8.64
N ARG A 219 -8.25 18.11 8.62
CA ARG A 219 -8.14 18.92 9.85
C ARG A 219 -9.33 18.73 10.79
N ILE A 220 -10.54 18.66 10.26
CA ILE A 220 -11.76 18.42 11.06
C ILE A 220 -11.70 17.02 11.68
N ILE A 221 -11.33 16.00 10.90
CA ILE A 221 -11.20 14.62 11.37
C ILE A 221 -10.13 14.53 12.45
N ALA A 222 -8.92 14.98 12.14
CA ALA A 222 -7.79 14.97 13.06
C ALA A 222 -8.12 15.71 14.36
N SER A 223 -8.69 16.92 14.28
CA SER A 223 -9.06 17.69 15.48
C SER A 223 -10.11 16.96 16.33
N THR A 224 -11.12 16.35 15.71
CA THR A 224 -12.16 15.60 16.41
C THR A 224 -11.57 14.38 17.13
N LEU A 225 -10.77 13.57 16.43
CA LEU A 225 -10.15 12.37 16.99
C LEU A 225 -9.15 12.71 18.11
N GLN A 226 -8.33 13.75 17.92
CA GLN A 226 -7.42 14.24 18.95
C GLN A 226 -8.15 14.74 20.20
N GLN A 227 -9.28 15.45 20.03
CA GLN A 227 -10.12 15.89 21.16
C GLN A 227 -10.74 14.71 21.91
N ASN A 228 -11.26 13.72 21.19
CA ASN A 228 -11.83 12.51 21.80
C ASN A 228 -10.77 11.74 22.59
N TYR A 229 -9.58 11.54 22.00
CA TYR A 229 -8.46 10.90 22.67
C TYR A 229 -8.02 11.67 23.93
N ALA A 230 -7.85 12.99 23.83
CA ALA A 230 -7.48 13.82 24.98
C ALA A 230 -8.53 13.77 26.10
N ALA A 231 -9.81 13.79 25.75
CA ALA A 231 -10.91 13.67 26.71
C ALA A 231 -10.93 12.30 27.42
N SER A 232 -10.63 11.22 26.70
CA SER A 232 -10.49 9.87 27.29
C SER A 232 -9.32 9.80 28.27
N ILE A 233 -8.16 10.35 27.90
CA ILE A 233 -6.99 10.42 28.80
C ILE A 233 -7.28 11.28 30.04
N GLU A 234 -8.01 12.39 29.89
CA GLU A 234 -8.39 13.24 31.04
C GLU A 234 -9.41 12.55 31.96
N ALA A 235 -10.30 11.73 31.39
CA ALA A 235 -11.30 10.98 32.12
C ALA A 235 -10.76 9.68 32.76
N ASP A 236 -9.54 9.24 32.41
CA ASP A 236 -8.88 8.09 33.01
C ASP A 236 -8.57 8.35 34.50
N ASP A 237 -9.38 7.75 35.37
CA ASP A 237 -9.23 7.82 36.82
C ASP A 237 -8.18 6.86 37.39
N ARG A 238 -7.54 6.04 36.53
CA ARG A 238 -6.55 5.00 36.84
C ARG A 238 -7.07 3.84 37.72
N HIS A 239 -8.38 3.69 37.85
CA HIS A 239 -9.01 2.59 38.57
C HIS A 239 -9.69 1.56 37.65
N GLY A 240 -9.54 1.71 36.33
CA GLY A 240 -10.03 0.80 35.29
C GLY A 240 -9.39 1.11 33.92
N PRO A 241 -9.82 0.44 32.85
CA PRO A 241 -9.47 0.87 31.50
C PRO A 241 -10.02 2.29 31.24
N PRO A 242 -9.30 3.14 30.49
CA PRO A 242 -9.81 4.47 30.17
C PRO A 242 -11.09 4.35 29.32
N PRO A 243 -11.92 5.40 29.30
CA PRO A 243 -13.10 5.41 28.45
C PRO A 243 -12.72 5.22 26.98
N GLU A 244 -13.46 4.37 26.28
CA GLU A 244 -13.31 4.20 24.84
C GLU A 244 -13.57 5.53 24.12
N TRP A 245 -12.65 5.93 23.24
CA TRP A 245 -12.72 7.20 22.50
C TRP A 245 -12.96 7.00 21.00
N ILE A 246 -12.79 5.76 20.52
CA ILE A 246 -12.98 5.33 19.14
C ILE A 246 -13.41 3.85 19.15
N ASP A 247 -14.41 3.54 18.33
CA ASP A 247 -15.02 2.21 18.22
C ASP A 247 -14.44 1.47 17.01
N VAL A 248 -13.78 0.33 17.25
CA VAL A 248 -13.18 -0.53 16.21
C VAL A 248 -13.72 -1.95 16.36
N PRO A 249 -14.98 -2.20 15.93
CA PRO A 249 -15.67 -3.46 16.21
C PRO A 249 -15.10 -4.68 15.49
N ASP A 250 -14.50 -4.51 14.30
CA ASP A 250 -14.02 -5.61 13.46
C ASP A 250 -12.52 -5.51 13.21
N VAL A 251 -11.73 -6.36 13.87
CA VAL A 251 -10.25 -6.38 13.75
C VAL A 251 -9.76 -7.75 13.27
N ALA A 252 -8.89 -7.76 12.25
CA ALA A 252 -8.17 -8.95 11.85
C ALA A 252 -6.98 -9.21 12.79
N ILE A 253 -6.66 -10.49 13.07
CA ILE A 253 -5.48 -10.89 13.87
C ILE A 253 -4.16 -10.45 13.22
N GLY A 254 -4.15 -10.27 11.89
CA GLY A 254 -2.98 -9.77 11.17
C GLY A 254 -1.83 -10.77 11.10
N SER A 255 -0.65 -10.24 10.77
CA SER A 255 0.59 -11.02 10.72
C SER A 255 1.33 -10.94 12.06
N VAL A 256 1.39 -12.06 12.79
CA VAL A 256 2.16 -12.17 14.04
C VAL A 256 3.55 -12.76 13.77
N THR A 257 4.57 -12.01 14.17
CA THR A 257 6.00 -12.32 13.97
C THR A 257 6.62 -12.95 15.22
N ASP A 258 6.11 -12.64 16.43
CA ASP A 258 6.55 -13.29 17.66
C ASP A 258 6.18 -14.78 17.60
N VAL A 259 7.20 -15.63 17.80
CA VAL A 259 7.07 -17.07 17.63
C VAL A 259 6.19 -17.69 18.71
N TRP A 260 6.15 -17.11 19.91
CA TRP A 260 5.34 -17.60 21.03
C TRP A 260 3.89 -17.23 20.81
N ASP A 261 3.60 -15.96 20.53
CA ASP A 261 2.24 -15.50 20.25
C ASP A 261 1.66 -16.23 19.04
N ARG A 262 2.46 -16.40 17.98
CA ARG A 262 2.05 -17.16 16.79
C ARG A 262 1.70 -18.61 17.12
N ARG A 263 2.50 -19.27 17.95
CA ARG A 263 2.24 -20.65 18.34
C ARG A 263 0.93 -20.77 19.12
N ASP A 264 0.71 -19.87 20.07
CA ASP A 264 -0.52 -19.87 20.88
C ASP A 264 -1.75 -19.60 19.99
N LEU A 265 -1.63 -18.72 18.99
CA LEU A 265 -2.68 -18.45 18.01
C LEU A 265 -2.94 -19.61 17.04
N ASP A 266 -1.90 -20.30 16.57
CA ASP A 266 -2.03 -21.45 15.67
C ASP A 266 -2.78 -22.62 16.34
N GLU A 267 -2.78 -22.69 17.68
CA GLU A 267 -3.50 -23.69 18.48
C GLU A 267 -4.96 -23.25 18.82
N MET A 268 -5.35 -21.99 18.55
CA MET A 268 -6.69 -21.48 18.84
C MET A 268 -7.75 -21.88 17.81
N ILE A 269 -8.93 -22.22 18.32
CA ILE A 269 -10.14 -22.54 17.57
C ILE A 269 -11.12 -21.37 17.69
N ASP A 270 -11.58 -20.88 16.53
CA ASP A 270 -12.49 -19.73 16.38
C ASP A 270 -12.03 -18.49 17.17
N PRO A 271 -10.82 -17.97 16.88
CA PRO A 271 -10.32 -16.79 17.57
C PRO A 271 -11.16 -15.55 17.23
N TYR A 272 -11.40 -14.71 18.23
CA TYR A 272 -12.02 -13.40 18.13
C TYR A 272 -11.04 -12.34 18.66
N VAL A 273 -11.03 -11.17 18.04
CA VAL A 273 -10.09 -10.09 18.35
C VAL A 273 -10.85 -8.88 18.85
N GLU A 274 -10.35 -8.31 19.94
CA GLU A 274 -10.83 -7.06 20.51
C GLU A 274 -9.65 -6.10 20.69
N MET A 275 -9.87 -4.82 20.36
CA MET A 275 -8.89 -3.77 20.63
C MET A 275 -8.98 -3.35 22.09
N GLU A 276 -7.83 -3.28 22.79
CA GLU A 276 -7.79 -2.83 24.17
C GLU A 276 -8.01 -1.29 24.27
N PRO A 277 -8.58 -0.77 25.36
CA PRO A 277 -9.08 0.62 25.44
C PRO A 277 -8.01 1.75 25.40
N GLN A 278 -6.72 1.41 25.30
CA GLN A 278 -5.59 2.36 25.34
C GLN A 278 -4.99 2.69 23.97
N ALA A 279 -5.78 2.57 22.90
CA ALA A 279 -5.35 2.92 21.56
C ALA A 279 -4.88 4.38 21.45
N LYS A 280 -3.73 4.59 20.81
CA LYS A 280 -3.18 5.92 20.50
C LYS A 280 -3.40 6.23 19.02
N LEU A 281 -3.82 7.46 18.72
CA LEU A 281 -3.89 7.94 17.33
C LEU A 281 -2.48 8.14 16.76
N ILE A 282 -2.14 7.42 15.69
CA ILE A 282 -0.88 7.60 14.95
C ILE A 282 -1.07 8.68 13.90
N ASP A 283 -1.96 8.45 12.94
CA ASP A 283 -2.29 9.42 11.88
C ASP A 283 -3.68 9.18 11.28
N VAL A 284 -4.05 10.11 10.38
CA VAL A 284 -5.20 10.01 9.48
C VAL A 284 -4.67 10.18 8.06
N ARG A 285 -5.10 9.31 7.15
CA ARG A 285 -4.65 9.24 5.75
C ARG A 285 -5.79 8.87 4.81
N ASN A 286 -5.53 8.93 3.50
CA ASN A 286 -6.45 8.58 2.42
C ASN A 286 -7.79 9.32 2.54
N VAL A 287 -7.75 10.63 2.80
CA VAL A 287 -8.97 11.42 3.00
C VAL A 287 -9.63 11.76 1.67
N GLU A 288 -10.78 11.15 1.40
CA GLU A 288 -11.59 11.42 0.22
C GLU A 288 -12.90 12.10 0.62
N VAL A 289 -13.24 13.20 -0.07
CA VAL A 289 -14.46 13.98 0.16
C VAL A 289 -15.42 13.79 -1.01
N ASN A 290 -16.63 13.29 -0.72
CA ASN A 290 -17.70 13.14 -1.69
C ASN A 290 -18.87 14.06 -1.33
N GLU A 291 -19.01 15.15 -2.08
CA GLU A 291 -20.13 16.09 -1.91
C GLU A 291 -21.26 15.78 -2.91
N SER A 292 -22.43 15.50 -2.36
CA SER A 292 -23.70 15.43 -3.07
C SER A 292 -24.53 16.69 -2.81
N THR A 293 -25.60 16.91 -3.59
CA THR A 293 -26.48 18.08 -3.41
C THR A 293 -27.15 18.19 -2.03
N ALA A 294 -27.10 17.15 -1.20
CA ALA A 294 -27.75 17.10 0.11
C ALA A 294 -26.79 16.80 1.28
N GLU A 295 -25.55 16.35 1.01
CA GLU A 295 -24.68 15.79 2.04
C GLU A 295 -23.21 15.76 1.60
N VAL A 296 -22.31 16.02 2.55
CA VAL A 296 -20.86 15.81 2.40
C VAL A 296 -20.50 14.53 3.17
N THR A 297 -20.05 13.51 2.45
CA THR A 297 -19.53 12.26 3.01
C THR A 297 -18.01 12.28 2.92
N VAL A 298 -17.32 11.78 3.94
CA VAL A 298 -15.87 11.65 3.96
C VAL A 298 -15.49 10.21 4.25
N SER A 299 -14.59 9.65 3.44
CA SER A 299 -13.91 8.38 3.70
C SER A 299 -12.46 8.65 4.04
N TYR A 300 -11.94 7.93 5.03
CA TYR A 300 -10.59 8.14 5.55
C TYR A 300 -10.10 6.88 6.25
N THR A 301 -8.79 6.74 6.39
CA THR A 301 -8.16 5.67 7.16
C THR A 301 -7.51 6.26 8.41
N VAL A 302 -7.75 5.63 9.55
CA VAL A 302 -7.10 5.98 10.83
C VAL A 302 -6.08 4.91 11.14
N ARG A 303 -4.85 5.31 11.46
CA ARG A 303 -3.89 4.40 12.07
C ARG A 303 -3.85 4.56 13.58
N LEU A 304 -3.93 3.44 14.29
CA LEU A 304 -3.90 3.40 15.76
C LEU A 304 -2.75 2.51 16.23
N LEU A 305 -2.09 2.88 17.32
CA LEU A 305 -1.22 1.99 18.07
C LEU A 305 -2.01 1.45 19.26
N ALA A 306 -2.28 0.14 19.30
CA ALA A 306 -3.10 -0.48 20.32
C ALA A 306 -2.61 -1.88 20.68
N ASP A 307 -2.97 -2.34 21.87
CA ASP A 307 -2.87 -3.75 22.21
C ASP A 307 -4.13 -4.47 21.70
N LEU A 308 -3.97 -5.69 21.20
CA LEU A 308 -5.09 -6.53 20.77
C LEU A 308 -5.20 -7.75 21.68
N ARG A 309 -6.40 -7.97 22.18
CA ARG A 309 -6.74 -9.19 22.91
C ARG A 309 -7.37 -10.18 21.94
N VAL A 310 -6.69 -11.30 21.74
CA VAL A 310 -7.22 -12.41 20.95
C VAL A 310 -7.72 -13.48 21.91
N GLU A 311 -9.02 -13.74 21.90
CA GLU A 311 -9.65 -14.78 22.70
C GLU A 311 -10.09 -15.94 21.82
N GLY A 312 -9.92 -17.17 22.32
CA GLY A 312 -10.28 -18.36 21.57
C GLY A 312 -10.39 -19.59 22.45
N ARG A 313 -10.66 -20.72 21.81
CA ARG A 313 -10.71 -22.03 22.48
C ARG A 313 -9.48 -22.84 22.13
N VAL A 314 -8.90 -23.52 23.12
CA VAL A 314 -7.80 -24.47 22.92
C VAL A 314 -8.20 -25.84 23.46
N ILE A 315 -7.57 -26.89 22.95
CA ILE A 315 -7.76 -28.26 23.43
C ILE A 315 -6.49 -28.65 24.19
N ASP A 316 -6.63 -28.98 25.48
CA ASP A 316 -5.50 -29.43 26.28
C ASP A 316 -5.07 -30.87 25.93
N ASP A 317 -3.94 -31.33 26.49
CA ASP A 317 -3.40 -32.68 26.27
C ASP A 317 -4.36 -33.81 26.70
N ASP A 318 -5.35 -33.50 27.54
CA ASP A 318 -6.38 -34.43 28.02
C ASP A 318 -7.67 -34.38 27.16
N GLY A 319 -7.72 -33.52 26.15
CA GLY A 319 -8.85 -33.35 25.24
C GLY A 319 -9.98 -32.44 25.76
N ASN A 320 -9.74 -31.68 26.84
CA ASN A 320 -10.70 -30.71 27.35
C ASN A 320 -10.63 -29.41 26.54
N VAL A 321 -11.79 -28.80 26.32
CA VAL A 321 -11.88 -27.47 25.70
C VAL A 321 -11.71 -26.41 26.78
N LEU A 322 -10.65 -25.61 26.68
CA LEU A 322 -10.36 -24.49 27.56
C LEU A 322 -10.51 -23.16 26.81
N HIS A 323 -10.79 -22.09 27.56
CA HIS A 323 -10.75 -20.73 27.04
C HIS A 323 -9.35 -20.15 27.27
N ALA A 324 -8.75 -19.62 26.21
CA ALA A 324 -7.42 -19.01 26.26
C ALA A 324 -7.49 -17.61 25.65
N PHE A 325 -6.54 -16.76 26.05
CA PHE A 325 -6.36 -15.46 25.43
C PHE A 325 -4.87 -15.14 25.29
N VAL A 326 -4.52 -14.37 24.26
CA VAL A 326 -3.19 -13.81 24.02
C VAL A 326 -3.37 -12.30 23.85
N ILE A 327 -2.41 -11.52 24.36
CA ILE A 327 -2.37 -10.07 24.15
C ILE A 327 -1.24 -9.76 23.18
N LEU A 328 -1.59 -9.40 21.95
CA LEU A 328 -0.66 -8.89 20.95
C LEU A 328 -0.40 -7.42 21.28
N ARG A 329 0.82 -7.13 21.75
CA ARG A 329 1.18 -5.78 22.18
C ARG A 329 1.60 -4.91 21.01
N ASP A 330 1.43 -3.60 21.17
CA ASP A 330 1.97 -2.57 20.29
C ASP A 330 1.66 -2.84 18.80
N GLN A 331 0.40 -3.16 18.50
CA GLN A 331 -0.08 -3.39 17.14
C GLN A 331 -0.45 -2.07 16.47
N VAL A 332 -0.05 -1.92 15.22
CA VAL A 332 -0.54 -0.85 14.34
C VAL A 332 -1.80 -1.36 13.65
N LEU A 333 -2.92 -0.74 13.99
CA LEU A 333 -4.19 -0.94 13.30
C LEU A 333 -4.34 0.03 12.15
N VAL A 334 -4.82 -0.45 11.02
CA VAL A 334 -5.19 0.35 9.86
C VAL A 334 -6.70 0.21 9.68
N VAL A 335 -7.44 1.26 10.06
CA VAL A 335 -8.90 1.20 10.21
C VAL A 335 -9.57 2.14 9.19
N PRO A 336 -10.27 1.61 8.18
CA PRO A 336 -11.03 2.43 7.24
C PRO A 336 -12.36 2.89 7.87
N TYR A 337 -12.66 4.18 7.72
CA TYR A 337 -13.86 4.82 8.22
C TYR A 337 -14.59 5.59 7.14
N VAL A 338 -15.90 5.67 7.31
CA VAL A 338 -16.78 6.61 6.61
C VAL A 338 -17.54 7.45 7.63
N ALA A 339 -17.71 8.73 7.34
CA ALA A 339 -18.48 9.65 8.16
C ALA A 339 -19.18 10.71 7.31
N ARG A 340 -20.12 11.41 7.94
CA ARG A 340 -20.78 12.59 7.36
C ARG A 340 -20.21 13.85 7.96
N LEU A 341 -20.03 14.87 7.13
CA LEU A 341 -19.65 16.19 7.57
C LEU A 341 -20.87 17.11 7.55
N VAL A 342 -21.34 17.49 8.73
CA VAL A 342 -22.51 18.37 8.92
C VAL A 342 -22.08 19.57 9.74
N ASP A 343 -22.26 20.78 9.19
CA ASP A 343 -21.90 22.05 9.85
C ASP A 343 -20.46 22.08 10.42
N GLY A 344 -19.52 21.42 9.73
CA GLY A 344 -18.12 21.34 10.13
C GLY A 344 -17.80 20.32 11.23
N ALA A 345 -18.74 19.43 11.57
CA ALA A 345 -18.55 18.36 12.54
C ALA A 345 -18.72 16.97 11.90
N LEU A 346 -17.94 16.01 12.39
CA LEU A 346 -18.12 14.60 12.03
C LEU A 346 -19.37 14.03 12.69
N CYS A 347 -20.19 13.34 11.90
CA CYS A 347 -21.42 12.68 12.31
C CYS A 347 -21.47 11.28 11.70
N ASP A 348 -22.16 10.35 12.37
CA ASP A 348 -22.34 8.96 11.91
C ASP A 348 -21.04 8.27 11.47
N VAL A 349 -19.97 8.46 12.26
CA VAL A 349 -18.70 7.78 12.06
C VAL A 349 -18.91 6.27 12.17
N LYS A 350 -18.49 5.53 11.16
CA LYS A 350 -18.58 4.06 11.11
C LYS A 350 -17.34 3.47 10.49
N GLN A 351 -16.89 2.35 11.03
CA GLN A 351 -15.91 1.50 10.37
C GLN A 351 -16.51 0.99 9.04
N ASP A 352 -15.76 1.13 7.95
CA ASP A 352 -16.21 0.81 6.59
C ASP A 352 -15.83 -0.63 6.17
N ASP A 353 -14.68 -1.13 6.64
CA ASP A 353 -14.16 -2.47 6.38
C ASP A 353 -13.33 -2.97 7.58
N ILE A 354 -12.97 -4.25 7.59
CA ILE A 354 -12.20 -4.89 8.67
C ILE A 354 -10.87 -4.16 8.88
N ALA A 355 -10.53 -3.87 10.13
CA ALA A 355 -9.25 -3.27 10.48
C ALA A 355 -8.12 -4.29 10.30
N GLU A 356 -7.13 -3.92 9.50
CA GLU A 356 -5.90 -4.70 9.39
C GLU A 356 -5.00 -4.41 10.59
N SER A 357 -4.25 -5.42 11.04
CA SER A 357 -3.30 -5.29 12.15
C SER A 357 -1.92 -5.82 11.78
N HIS A 358 -0.89 -5.11 12.24
CA HIS A 358 0.49 -5.49 12.06
C HIS A 358 1.31 -5.13 13.29
N GLN A 359 2.41 -5.83 13.52
CA GLN A 359 3.30 -5.52 14.64
C GLN A 359 3.93 -4.12 14.46
N GLY A 360 3.81 -3.26 15.48
CA GLY A 360 4.44 -1.94 15.49
C GLY A 360 5.94 -1.97 15.81
N ALA A 361 6.40 -3.02 16.51
CA ALA A 361 7.83 -3.26 16.73
C ALA A 361 8.51 -3.71 15.42
N VAL A 362 8.98 -2.73 14.64
CA VAL A 362 9.68 -2.94 13.37
C VAL A 362 11.16 -3.31 13.59
N ARG A 363 11.68 -4.21 12.74
CA ARG A 363 13.05 -4.70 12.80
C ARG A 363 13.74 -4.73 11.43
N PHE A 364 15.05 -4.50 11.42
CA PHE A 364 15.86 -4.27 10.22
C PHE A 364 17.20 -5.02 10.28
N ASP A 365 17.74 -5.35 9.12
CA ASP A 365 19.01 -6.07 9.01
C ASP A 365 20.19 -5.18 9.45
N ASP A 366 20.11 -3.87 9.22
CA ASP A 366 21.08 -2.89 9.70
C ASP A 366 20.46 -1.51 9.99
N ALA A 367 21.29 -0.61 10.53
CA ALA A 367 20.90 0.75 10.92
C ALA A 367 20.54 1.63 9.72
N TYR A 368 21.12 1.35 8.54
CA TYR A 368 20.85 2.10 7.33
C TYR A 368 19.48 1.76 6.79
N ASP A 369 19.11 0.47 6.76
CA ASP A 369 17.78 0.00 6.38
C ASP A 369 16.70 0.59 7.30
N ALA A 370 16.97 0.65 8.61
CA ALA A 370 16.06 1.27 9.58
C ALA A 370 15.84 2.77 9.30
N ALA A 371 16.91 3.53 9.02
CA ALA A 371 16.82 4.95 8.70
C ALA A 371 16.15 5.18 7.33
N SER A 372 16.46 4.33 6.35
CA SER A 372 15.90 4.38 5.00
C SER A 372 14.40 4.13 5.02
N TRP A 373 13.94 3.11 5.76
CA TRP A 373 12.51 2.83 5.94
C TRP A 373 11.79 4.01 6.59
N LEU A 374 12.32 4.52 7.71
CA LEU A 374 11.68 5.61 8.43
C LEU A 374 11.52 6.86 7.55
N TYR A 375 12.53 7.16 6.73
CA TYR A 375 12.53 8.34 5.86
C TYR A 375 11.70 8.14 4.58
N ASN A 376 11.98 7.07 3.82
CA ASN A 376 11.42 6.87 2.48
C ASN A 376 10.04 6.21 2.48
N ASP A 377 9.73 5.40 3.50
CA ASP A 377 8.51 4.59 3.52
C ASP A 377 7.52 5.13 4.55
N GLU A 378 7.96 5.44 5.77
CA GLU A 378 7.03 5.85 6.85
C GLU A 378 6.71 7.34 6.83
N LEU A 379 7.72 8.23 6.89
CA LEU A 379 7.50 9.67 6.92
C LEU A 379 7.06 10.26 5.57
N SER A 380 7.51 9.66 4.46
CA SER A 380 7.17 10.14 3.12
C SER A 380 5.77 9.73 2.65
N ASP A 381 5.12 8.78 3.33
CA ASP A 381 3.75 8.34 3.06
C ASP A 381 2.68 9.19 3.78
N TRP A 382 3.09 10.16 4.61
CA TRP A 382 2.16 11.02 5.31
C TRP A 382 1.44 11.99 4.39
N GLU A 383 0.12 11.89 4.37
CA GLU A 383 -0.74 12.76 3.56
C GLU A 383 -0.59 14.23 3.99
N HIS A 384 -0.33 15.10 3.01
CA HIS A 384 -0.12 16.54 3.19
C HIS A 384 1.08 16.95 4.07
N ILE A 385 2.00 16.03 4.35
CA ILE A 385 3.29 16.34 4.98
C ILE A 385 4.40 16.08 3.96
N THR A 386 5.32 17.02 3.79
CA THR A 386 6.43 16.89 2.83
C THR A 386 7.76 16.93 3.53
N VAL A 387 8.70 16.09 3.07
CA VAL A 387 10.04 15.97 3.65
C VAL A 387 11.04 16.81 2.83
N HIS A 388 11.77 17.71 3.50
CA HIS A 388 12.73 18.62 2.88
C HIS A 388 14.13 18.38 3.46
N PRO A 389 15.00 17.61 2.78
CA PRO A 389 16.34 17.32 3.28
C PRO A 389 17.24 18.57 3.26
N ASP A 390 18.01 18.76 4.33
CA ASP A 390 19.09 19.74 4.34
C ASP A 390 20.27 19.19 3.53
N ARG A 391 20.44 19.72 2.31
CA ARG A 391 21.44 19.26 1.35
C ARG A 391 22.89 19.48 1.81
N GLU A 392 23.11 20.34 2.80
CA GLU A 392 24.44 20.61 3.34
C GLU A 392 24.77 19.71 4.55
N ALA A 393 23.76 19.12 5.19
CA ALA A 393 23.90 18.24 6.34
C ALA A 393 23.71 16.78 5.91
N THR A 394 24.79 16.15 5.45
CA THR A 394 24.80 14.73 5.05
C THR A 394 25.89 13.95 5.79
N ASP A 395 25.65 12.66 6.00
CA ASP A 395 26.64 11.76 6.59
C ASP A 395 27.67 11.27 5.55
N SER A 396 28.56 10.38 5.98
CA SER A 396 29.61 9.81 5.10
C SER A 396 29.09 8.97 3.93
N THR A 397 27.80 8.58 3.94
CA THR A 397 27.12 7.85 2.88
C THR A 397 26.35 8.78 1.93
N GLY A 398 26.22 10.06 2.29
CA GLY A 398 25.42 11.05 1.57
C GLY A 398 23.95 11.10 2.00
N ALA A 399 23.56 10.38 3.05
CA ALA A 399 22.22 10.44 3.62
C ALA A 399 22.05 11.73 4.45
N PRO A 400 20.91 12.42 4.39
CA PRO A 400 20.69 13.65 5.15
C PRO A 400 20.71 13.39 6.66
N THR A 401 21.53 14.12 7.40
CA THR A 401 21.58 14.11 8.88
C THR A 401 20.65 15.15 9.50
N SER A 402 20.02 15.98 8.68
CA SER A 402 19.02 16.97 9.08
C SER A 402 18.01 17.16 7.97
N PHE A 403 16.74 17.32 8.32
CA PHE A 403 15.67 17.60 7.38
C PHE A 403 14.50 18.31 8.08
N GLU A 404 13.61 18.90 7.30
CA GLU A 404 12.38 19.51 7.80
C GLU A 404 11.15 18.74 7.31
N LEU A 405 10.18 18.53 8.19
CA LEU A 405 8.84 18.07 7.84
C LEU A 405 7.93 19.28 7.74
N HIS A 406 7.32 19.49 6.58
CA HIS A 406 6.42 20.62 6.33
C HIS A 406 5.00 20.09 6.31
N GLY A 407 4.29 20.31 7.42
CA GLY A 407 2.87 20.01 7.54
C GLY A 407 1.99 21.21 7.16
N PRO A 408 0.66 21.03 7.14
CA PRO A 408 -0.27 22.07 6.74
C PRO A 408 -0.26 23.31 7.64
N GLY A 409 0.12 23.15 8.91
CA GLY A 409 0.07 24.23 9.91
C GLY A 409 1.42 24.60 10.51
N ARG A 410 2.40 23.68 10.48
CA ARG A 410 3.70 23.84 11.15
C ARG A 410 4.81 23.13 10.40
N THR A 411 6.03 23.54 10.69
CA THR A 411 7.26 22.87 10.25
C THR A 411 7.93 22.25 11.47
N GLU A 412 8.42 21.03 11.32
CA GLU A 412 9.21 20.33 12.32
C GLU A 412 10.63 20.12 11.81
N ARG A 413 11.63 20.56 12.58
CA ARG A 413 13.03 20.29 12.30
C ARG A 413 13.43 18.95 12.91
N VAL A 414 14.13 18.14 12.12
CA VAL A 414 14.54 16.80 12.48
C VAL A 414 16.05 16.67 12.34
N THR A 415 16.71 16.16 13.37
CA THR A 415 18.16 15.94 13.39
C THR A 415 18.48 14.48 13.66
N LEU A 416 19.31 13.88 12.82
CA LEU A 416 19.83 12.52 12.97
C LEU A 416 21.28 12.57 13.47
N SER A 417 21.51 11.97 14.63
CA SER A 417 22.84 11.83 15.24
C SER A 417 23.28 10.37 15.25
N GLN A 418 24.47 10.10 14.71
CA GLN A 418 25.13 8.79 14.85
C GLN A 418 25.65 8.61 16.27
N MET A 419 25.60 7.39 16.78
CA MET A 419 25.96 7.06 18.16
C MET A 419 27.03 5.95 18.19
N ASP A 420 27.91 5.98 19.20
CA ASP A 420 29.06 5.06 19.31
C ASP A 420 28.76 3.84 20.22
N THR A 421 27.49 3.50 20.45
CA THR A 421 27.07 2.50 21.47
C THR A 421 26.04 1.50 20.92
N GLU A 422 25.27 0.84 21.80
CA GLU A 422 24.14 -0.02 21.41
C GLU A 422 23.02 0.77 20.71
N GLU A 423 22.92 2.07 21.01
CA GLU A 423 22.21 3.02 20.15
C GLU A 423 23.09 3.26 18.92
N LEU A 424 22.55 2.96 17.74
CA LEU A 424 23.25 3.10 16.45
C LEU A 424 23.08 4.52 15.91
N TRP A 425 21.84 5.03 15.95
CA TRP A 425 21.52 6.42 15.68
C TRP A 425 20.31 6.88 16.48
N ARG A 426 20.18 8.20 16.60
CA ARG A 426 19.07 8.87 17.28
C ARG A 426 18.54 10.00 16.40
N LEU A 427 17.23 9.98 16.17
CA LEU A 427 16.47 10.97 15.42
C LEU A 427 15.66 11.82 16.41
N GLU A 428 15.93 13.12 16.44
CA GLU A 428 15.28 14.07 17.35
C GLU A 428 14.42 15.06 16.57
N PHE A 429 13.21 15.27 17.07
CA PHE A 429 12.21 16.17 16.51
C PHE A 429 12.07 17.38 17.45
N GLU A 430 12.49 18.56 16.99
CA GLU A 430 12.69 19.73 17.88
C GLU A 430 11.41 20.31 18.49
N GLY A 431 10.32 20.44 17.73
CA GLY A 431 9.10 21.11 18.17
C GLY A 431 8.15 20.19 18.93
N SER A 432 8.15 18.90 18.59
CA SER A 432 7.34 17.85 19.21
C SER A 432 8.02 17.20 20.42
N ASP A 433 9.32 17.44 20.62
CA ASP A 433 10.16 16.80 21.65
C ASP A 433 10.08 15.26 21.58
N ALA A 434 9.92 14.75 20.37
CA ALA A 434 9.86 13.33 20.07
C ALA A 434 11.25 12.81 19.69
N VAL A 435 11.53 11.57 20.06
CA VAL A 435 12.82 10.91 19.80
C VAL A 435 12.56 9.49 19.32
N ILE A 436 13.22 9.11 18.23
CA ILE A 436 13.28 7.74 17.73
C ILE A 436 14.74 7.30 17.72
N THR A 437 15.03 6.12 18.24
CA THR A 437 16.38 5.57 18.33
C THR A 437 16.42 4.22 17.66
N ALA A 438 17.43 3.98 16.83
CA ALA A 438 17.77 2.63 16.39
C ALA A 438 18.69 1.96 17.41
N TYR A 439 18.31 0.78 17.83
CA TYR A 439 18.99 -0.01 18.84
C TYR A 439 19.40 -1.37 18.28
N ASP A 440 20.65 -1.77 18.48
CA ASP A 440 21.15 -3.11 18.16
C ASP A 440 20.75 -4.07 19.30
N ASP A 441 19.91 -5.07 19.01
CA ASP A 441 19.57 -6.16 19.95
C ASP A 441 20.66 -7.25 19.90
N PRO A 442 21.57 -7.32 20.88
CA PRO A 442 22.64 -8.32 20.87
C PRO A 442 22.11 -9.74 21.08
N GLY A 443 20.87 -9.87 21.57
CA GLY A 443 20.17 -11.15 21.76
C GLY A 443 19.75 -11.82 20.45
N SER A 444 19.74 -11.07 19.34
CA SER A 444 19.54 -11.60 17.99
C SER A 444 20.63 -12.60 17.58
N ARG A 445 21.86 -12.41 18.08
CA ARG A 445 23.04 -13.09 17.55
C ARG A 445 23.27 -14.46 18.19
N VAL A 446 23.31 -15.49 17.36
CA VAL A 446 23.73 -16.84 17.73
C VAL A 446 25.19 -17.06 17.38
N TRP A 447 25.96 -17.50 18.38
CA TRP A 447 27.38 -17.83 18.23
C TRP A 447 27.55 -19.33 17.96
N LEU A 448 28.06 -19.67 16.78
CA LEU A 448 28.33 -21.06 16.36
C LEU A 448 29.74 -21.53 16.70
N GLY A 449 30.56 -20.65 17.27
CA GLY A 449 31.93 -20.97 17.68
C GLY A 449 32.84 -19.75 17.61
N LYS A 450 34.15 -20.01 17.57
CA LYS A 450 35.18 -18.96 17.59
C LYS A 450 35.28 -18.28 16.22
N GLY A 451 34.43 -17.28 15.99
CA GLY A 451 34.43 -16.43 14.79
C GLY A 451 33.31 -16.71 13.78
N ASP A 452 32.29 -17.48 14.16
CA ASP A 452 31.12 -17.72 13.32
C ASP A 452 29.85 -17.39 14.10
N SER A 453 29.00 -16.57 13.51
CA SER A 453 27.75 -16.10 14.09
C SER A 453 26.76 -15.71 13.00
N TYR A 454 25.47 -15.84 13.28
CA TYR A 454 24.39 -15.30 12.46
C TYR A 454 23.32 -14.72 13.37
N ASP A 455 22.50 -13.82 12.83
CA ASP A 455 21.40 -13.23 13.56
C ASP A 455 20.13 -14.08 13.31
N MET A 456 19.46 -14.51 14.39
CA MET A 456 18.24 -15.36 14.31
C MET A 456 17.05 -14.61 13.72
N TYR A 457 17.08 -13.31 13.84
CA TYR A 457 16.11 -12.34 13.37
C TYR A 457 16.85 -11.01 13.11
N PRO A 458 16.28 -10.07 12.34
CA PRO A 458 16.92 -8.79 12.07
C PRO A 458 17.27 -8.06 13.38
N PRO A 459 18.54 -7.66 13.59
CA PRO A 459 19.06 -7.26 14.90
C PRO A 459 18.71 -5.82 15.29
N VAL A 460 18.39 -4.95 14.32
CA VAL A 460 18.13 -3.54 14.60
C VAL A 460 16.65 -3.32 14.82
N GLU A 461 16.27 -2.72 15.95
CA GLU A 461 14.89 -2.33 16.24
C GLU A 461 14.76 -0.82 16.45
N LEU A 462 13.56 -0.28 16.24
CA LEU A 462 13.26 1.11 16.53
C LEU A 462 12.51 1.24 17.85
N ARG A 463 13.00 2.17 18.67
CA ARG A 463 12.37 2.55 19.93
C ARG A 463 12.03 4.02 19.91
N SER A 464 11.00 4.41 20.64
CA SER A 464 10.59 5.82 20.69
C SER A 464 10.25 6.33 22.08
N SER A 465 10.37 7.64 22.22
CA SER A 465 9.95 8.38 23.42
C SER A 465 9.55 9.79 23.01
N TYR A 466 8.84 10.48 23.89
CA TYR A 466 8.52 11.90 23.72
C TYR A 466 8.40 12.58 25.09
N GLY A 467 8.79 13.85 25.15
CA GLY A 467 8.88 14.59 26.41
C GLY A 467 10.00 14.07 27.32
N HIS A 468 10.09 14.63 28.52
CA HIS A 468 10.99 14.14 29.59
C HIS A 468 10.53 12.81 30.24
N LYS A 469 9.80 11.97 29.52
CA LYS A 469 9.33 10.68 30.04
C LYS A 469 10.49 9.69 30.07
N TRP A 470 10.59 8.96 31.17
CA TRP A 470 11.57 7.88 31.38
C TRP A 470 11.15 6.56 30.72
N TYR A 471 9.97 6.50 30.11
CA TYR A 471 9.43 5.31 29.47
C TYR A 471 9.74 5.33 27.97
N VAL A 472 10.43 4.29 27.51
CA VAL A 472 10.77 4.06 26.11
C VAL A 472 9.81 3.00 25.58
N SER A 473 9.15 3.30 24.47
CA SER A 473 8.27 2.36 23.76
C SER A 473 9.11 1.55 22.77
N ASN A 474 8.82 0.25 22.63
CA ASN A 474 9.57 -0.65 21.75
C ASN A 474 9.05 -0.61 20.30
N GLU A 475 8.71 0.58 19.83
CA GLU A 475 8.14 0.85 18.52
C GLU A 475 8.30 2.35 18.19
N PRO A 476 8.29 2.77 16.90
CA PRO A 476 8.51 4.16 16.51
C PRO A 476 7.25 5.05 16.57
N TYR A 477 6.07 4.46 16.53
CA TYR A 477 4.77 5.11 16.37
C TYR A 477 4.36 5.97 17.57
N THR A 478 4.81 5.69 18.80
CA THR A 478 4.56 6.60 19.93
C THR A 478 5.18 7.99 19.70
N ALA A 479 6.40 8.08 19.18
CA ALA A 479 6.98 9.37 18.77
C ALA A 479 6.29 9.93 17.53
N LEU A 480 6.07 9.09 16.50
CA LEU A 480 5.47 9.54 15.24
C LEU A 480 4.06 10.12 15.42
N ALA A 481 3.24 9.54 16.30
CA ALA A 481 1.95 10.08 16.70
C ALA A 481 2.06 11.53 17.22
N GLN A 482 3.08 11.81 18.04
CA GLN A 482 3.33 13.13 18.59
C GLN A 482 3.80 14.13 17.53
N VAL A 483 4.64 13.68 16.59
CA VAL A 483 5.12 14.48 15.45
C VAL A 483 3.96 14.80 14.50
N TRP A 484 3.16 13.82 14.11
CA TRP A 484 2.01 14.00 13.24
C TRP A 484 0.99 14.98 13.84
N ALA A 485 0.66 14.79 15.12
CA ALA A 485 -0.24 15.69 15.83
C ALA A 485 0.28 17.13 15.89
N PHE A 486 1.60 17.32 16.04
CA PHE A 486 2.23 18.62 15.97
C PHE A 486 2.08 19.27 14.59
N LEU A 487 2.35 18.53 13.51
CA LEU A 487 2.36 19.03 12.13
C LEU A 487 0.98 19.38 11.58
N ILE A 488 -0.04 18.60 11.95
CA ILE A 488 -1.45 18.82 11.54
C ILE A 488 -2.12 19.92 12.36
N GLY A 489 -1.65 20.17 13.59
CA GLY A 489 -2.18 21.20 14.47
C GLY A 489 -2.03 22.63 13.90
N GLU A 490 -2.93 23.52 14.27
CA GLU A 490 -2.83 24.93 13.87
C GLU A 490 -1.70 25.64 14.64
N GLU A 491 -0.97 26.53 13.96
CA GLU A 491 -0.03 27.44 14.61
C GLU A 491 -0.80 28.28 15.65
N LYS A 492 -0.38 28.28 16.92
CA LYS A 492 -1.00 29.17 17.91
C LYS A 492 -0.79 30.60 17.43
N PRO A 493 -1.83 31.43 17.27
CA PRO A 493 -1.65 32.80 16.87
C PRO A 493 -0.87 33.56 17.97
N GLY A 494 0.40 33.85 17.71
CA GLY A 494 1.23 34.77 18.48
C GLY A 494 2.09 34.12 19.57
N ALA A 495 3.33 33.83 19.23
CA ALA A 495 4.47 33.91 20.15
C ALA A 495 5.68 34.48 19.38
N SER A 496 5.55 35.74 18.96
CA SER A 496 6.66 36.60 18.54
C SER A 496 7.26 37.32 19.73
#